data_AF-A0AAJ2NTM5-F1
#
_entry.id   AF-A0AAJ2NTM5-F1
#
_cell.length_a   1.000
_cell.length_b   1.000
_cell.length_c   1.000
_cell.angle_alpha   90.00
_cell.angle_beta   90.00
_cell.angle_gamma   90.00
#
_symmetry.space_group_name_H-M   'P 1'
#
loop_
_entity.id
_entity.type
_entity.pdbx_description
1 polymer ?
#
loop_
_entity_poly.entity_id
_entity_poly.type
_entity_poly.pdbx_seq_one_letter_code
_entity_poly.pdbx_strand_id
1 'polypeptide(L)'
;KHFVFYNPPIVNKPLNIRRSATLEVRKIAGELLKNKIQTIVFARSRVRVEIILTYLQELVKHKLGPKSIMGYRGGYLPTER
;
A
#
# COMPACT_ATOMS: atom_id res chain seq x y z
N LYS A 1 7.60 8.45 19.24
CA LYS A 1 7.63 8.39 17.75
C LYS A 1 8.55 7.24 17.35
N HIS A 2 8.04 6.26 16.61
CA HIS A 2 8.87 5.17 16.08
C HIS A 2 9.15 5.45 14.61
N PHE A 3 10.42 5.43 14.22
CA PHE A 3 10.85 5.51 12.83
C PHE A 3 11.62 4.22 12.52
N VAL A 4 11.11 3.43 11.59
CA VAL A 4 11.58 2.07 11.35
C VAL A 4 12.01 1.93 9.90
N PHE A 5 13.19 1.34 9.70
CA PHE A 5 13.64 0.89 8.40
C PHE A 5 13.23 -0.56 8.18
N TYR A 6 12.58 -0.82 7.04
CA TYR A 6 12.17 -2.17 6.67
C TYR A 6 12.78 -2.55 5.33
N ASN A 7 13.55 -3.64 5.32
CA ASN A 7 14.18 -4.16 4.11
C ASN A 7 13.43 -5.41 3.63
N PRO A 8 12.80 -5.41 2.45
CA PRO A 8 12.09 -6.58 1.94
C PRO A 8 12.97 -7.85 1.94
N PRO A 9 12.41 -9.02 2.31
CA PRO A 9 13.19 -10.24 2.42
C PRO A 9 13.70 -10.72 1.05
N ILE A 10 14.83 -11.42 1.06
CA ILE A 10 15.35 -12.14 -0.11
C ILE A 10 14.42 -13.33 -0.39
N VAL A 11 13.92 -13.42 -1.62
CA VAL A 11 13.03 -14.51 -2.08
C VAL A 11 13.76 -15.52 -2.95
N ASN A 12 14.88 -15.14 -3.55
CA ASN A 12 15.77 -16.03 -4.28
C ASN A 12 17.21 -15.71 -3.87
N LYS A 13 17.83 -16.60 -3.07
CA LYS A 13 19.19 -16.41 -2.55
C LYS A 13 20.26 -16.49 -3.65
N PRO A 14 20.25 -17.50 -4.55
CA PRO A 14 21.23 -17.57 -5.64
C PRO A 14 21.29 -16.30 -6.52
N LEU A 15 20.14 -15.71 -6.82
CA LEU A 15 20.05 -14.49 -7.64
C LEU A 15 20.02 -13.19 -6.82
N ASN A 16 20.09 -13.29 -5.49
CA ASN A 16 19.94 -12.17 -4.54
C ASN A 16 18.70 -11.27 -4.81
N ILE A 17 17.60 -11.86 -5.26
CA ILE A 17 16.37 -11.12 -5.58
C ILE A 17 15.56 -10.93 -4.30
N ARG A 18 15.14 -9.68 -4.06
CA ARG A 18 14.27 -9.31 -2.94
C ARG A 18 12.82 -9.23 -3.36
N ARG A 19 11.93 -9.45 -2.40
CA ARG A 19 10.50 -9.23 -2.57
C ARG A 19 10.23 -7.78 -2.97
N SER A 20 9.24 -7.58 -3.83
CA SER A 20 8.80 -6.24 -4.22
C SER A 20 8.38 -5.43 -3.00
N ALA A 21 8.94 -4.22 -2.85
CA ALA A 21 8.54 -3.28 -1.82
C ALA A 21 7.03 -2.94 -1.88
N THR A 22 6.43 -2.95 -3.09
CA THR A 22 4.99 -2.76 -3.26
C THR A 22 4.17 -3.87 -2.57
N LEU A 23 4.64 -5.12 -2.66
CA LEU A 23 3.97 -6.25 -2.01
C LEU A 23 4.15 -6.22 -0.49
N GLU A 24 5.30 -5.79 -0.01
CA GLU A 24 5.53 -5.61 1.43
C GLU A 24 4.68 -4.47 2.00
N VAL A 25 4.55 -3.36 1.27
CA VAL A 25 3.64 -2.26 1.63
C VAL A 25 2.19 -2.75 1.68
N ARG A 26 1.73 -3.52 0.68
CA ARG A 26 0.40 -4.15 0.69
C ARG A 26 0.18 -4.97 1.97
N LYS A 27 1.17 -5.78 2.36
CA LYS A 27 1.11 -6.61 3.57
C LYS A 27 1.02 -5.77 4.84
N ILE A 28 1.92 -4.80 5.00
CA ILE A 28 2.01 -3.97 6.22
C ILE A 28 0.79 -3.06 6.34
N ALA A 29 0.48 -2.28 5.30
CA ALA A 29 -0.67 -1.38 5.31
C ALA A 29 -1.99 -2.14 5.41
N GLY A 30 -2.10 -3.30 4.75
CA GLY A 30 -3.27 -4.17 4.87
C GLY A 30 -3.53 -4.64 6.30
N GLU A 31 -2.48 -4.92 7.08
CA GLU A 31 -2.61 -5.30 8.48
C GLU A 31 -3.05 -4.12 9.35
N LEU A 32 -2.44 -2.95 9.16
CA LEU A 32 -2.85 -1.73 9.88
C LEU A 32 -4.32 -1.39 9.61
N LEU A 33 -4.73 -1.44 8.34
CA LEU A 33 -6.10 -1.14 7.93
C LEU A 33 -7.10 -2.15 8.48
N LYS A 34 -6.79 -3.46 8.46
CA LYS A 34 -7.64 -4.49 9.08
C LYS A 34 -7.89 -4.23 10.56
N ASN A 35 -6.92 -3.65 11.26
CA ASN A 35 -7.02 -3.26 12.66
C ASN A 35 -7.59 -1.84 12.84
N LYS A 36 -8.19 -1.27 11.79
CA LYS A 36 -8.82 0.07 11.78
C LYS A 36 -7.85 1.20 12.16
N ILE A 37 -6.56 1.03 11.88
CA ILE A 37 -5.53 2.05 12.12
C ILE A 37 -5.45 2.98 10.91
N GLN A 38 -5.61 4.28 11.14
CA GLN A 38 -5.48 5.28 10.09
C GLN A 38 -4.06 5.26 9.51
N THR A 39 -3.96 5.01 8.20
CA THR A 39 -2.68 4.72 7.54
C THR A 39 -2.55 5.56 6.29
N ILE A 40 -1.42 6.26 6.14
CA ILE A 40 -1.02 6.93 4.90
C ILE A 40 0.10 6.15 4.23
N VAL A 41 0.00 5.95 2.91
CA VAL A 41 1.01 5.25 2.12
C VAL A 41 1.49 6.17 1.00
N PHE A 42 2.78 6.51 1.02
CA PHE A 42 3.41 7.29 -0.04
C PHE A 42 4.01 6.38 -1.11
N ALA A 43 3.90 6.80 -2.37
CA ALA A 43 4.52 6.12 -3.51
C ALA A 43 5.20 7.12 -4.45
N ARG A 44 6.28 6.67 -5.10
CA ARG A 44 7.15 7.54 -5.92
C ARG A 44 6.58 7.91 -7.29
N SER A 45 5.55 7.22 -7.77
CA SER A 45 4.97 7.47 -9.09
C SER A 45 3.47 7.27 -9.08
N ARG A 46 2.77 7.98 -9.99
CA ARG A 46 1.31 7.87 -10.16
C ARG A 46 0.86 6.43 -10.39
N VAL A 47 1.55 5.72 -11.28
CA VAL A 47 1.28 4.30 -11.57
C VAL A 47 1.38 3.44 -10.30
N ARG A 48 2.37 3.70 -9.43
CA ARG A 48 2.53 2.92 -8.20
C ARG A 48 1.45 3.25 -7.16
N VAL A 49 0.96 4.49 -7.12
CA VAL A 49 -0.21 4.87 -6.29
C VAL A 49 -1.41 4.02 -6.68
N GLU A 50 -1.74 3.97 -7.97
CA GLU A 50 -2.90 3.20 -8.45
C GLU A 50 -2.75 1.69 -8.16
N ILE A 51 -1.58 1.10 -8.42
CA ILE A 51 -1.33 -0.32 -8.12
C ILE A 51 -1.53 -0.64 -6.64
N ILE A 52 -0.99 0.19 -5.74
CA ILE A 52 -1.13 -0.01 -4.29
C ILE A 52 -2.60 0.16 -3.88
N LEU A 53 -3.29 1.17 -4.42
CA LEU A 53 -4.69 1.44 -4.14
C LEU A 53 -5.55 0.22 -4.49
N THR A 54 -5.41 -0.32 -5.71
CA THR A 54 -6.13 -1.52 -6.16
C THR A 54 -5.88 -2.70 -5.23
N TYR A 55 -4.61 -2.99 -4.90
CA TYR A 55 -4.26 -4.11 -4.02
C TYR A 55 -4.82 -3.99 -2.61
N LEU A 56 -4.86 -2.78 -2.05
CA LEU A 56 -5.38 -2.55 -0.70
C LEU A 56 -6.91 -2.60 -0.69
N GLN A 57 -7.58 -1.99 -1.68
CA GLN A 57 -9.04 -2.04 -1.83
C GLN A 57 -9.54 -3.48 -1.99
N GLU A 58 -8.88 -4.29 -2.82
CA GLU A 58 -9.20 -5.73 -2.95
C GLU A 58 -9.06 -6.47 -1.61
N LEU A 59 -8.00 -6.19 -0.85
CA LEU A 59 -7.70 -6.86 0.41
C LEU A 59 -8.70 -6.55 1.52
N VAL A 60 -9.29 -5.35 1.53
CA VAL A 60 -10.26 -4.91 2.56
C VAL A 60 -11.70 -4.93 2.10
N LYS A 61 -11.98 -5.28 0.84
CA LYS A 61 -13.32 -5.26 0.22
C LYS A 61 -14.39 -5.91 1.09
N HIS A 62 -14.05 -7.03 1.73
CA HIS A 62 -14.96 -7.82 2.57
C HIS A 62 -15.00 -7.41 4.04
N LYS A 63 -14.15 -6.48 4.49
CA LYS A 63 -14.00 -6.11 5.91
C LYS A 63 -14.35 -4.65 6.22
N LEU A 64 -14.03 -3.72 5.34
CA LEU A 64 -14.14 -2.28 5.60
C LEU A 64 -15.08 -1.55 4.63
N GLY A 65 -15.71 -2.27 3.70
CA GLY A 65 -16.60 -1.70 2.69
C GLY A 65 -15.86 -0.90 1.60
N PRO A 66 -16.50 -0.71 0.42
CA PRO A 66 -15.85 -0.23 -0.81
C PRO A 66 -15.35 1.23 -0.79
N LYS A 67 -15.64 2.02 0.25
CA LYS A 67 -15.26 3.45 0.35
C LYS A 67 -14.29 3.77 1.49
N SER A 68 -13.66 2.75 2.08
CA SER A 68 -12.77 2.94 3.24
C SER A 68 -11.35 3.39 2.88
N ILE A 69 -10.94 3.25 1.62
CA ILE A 69 -9.60 3.60 1.15
C ILE A 69 -9.71 4.46 -0.10
N MET A 70 -9.03 5.61 -0.08
CA MET A 70 -8.95 6.55 -1.20
C MET A 70 -7.51 6.70 -1.68
N GLY A 71 -7.35 6.89 -2.98
CA GLY A 71 -6.10 7.35 -3.57
C GLY A 71 -6.02 8.87 -3.51
N TYR A 72 -4.82 9.42 -3.66
CA TYR A 72 -4.63 10.85 -3.88
C TYR A 72 -3.45 11.07 -4.82
N ARG A 73 -3.64 11.88 -5.87
CA ARG A 73 -2.57 12.40 -6.71
C ARG A 73 -3.03 13.69 -7.40
N GLY A 74 -2.10 14.60 -7.68
CA GLY A 74 -2.40 15.91 -8.30
C GLY A 74 -2.93 15.88 -9.74
N GLY A 75 -3.31 14.72 -10.27
CA GLY A 75 -4.01 14.58 -11.55
C GLY A 75 -5.45 14.06 -11.40
N TYR A 76 -5.98 14.00 -10.18
CA TYR A 76 -7.41 13.79 -9.93
C TYR A 76 -8.16 15.10 -10.09
N LEU A 77 -9.45 15.02 -10.44
CA LEU A 77 -10.33 16.17 -10.48
C LEU A 77 -10.45 16.81 -9.09
N PRO A 78 -10.78 18.11 -8.99
CA PRO A 78 -11.00 18.77 -7.70
C PRO A 78 -12.06 18.10 -6.82
N THR A 79 -12.98 17.34 -7.41
CA THR A 79 -14.03 16.56 -6.75
C THR A 79 -13.63 15.14 -6.38
N GLU A 80 -12.49 14.65 -6.88
CA GLU A 80 -11.96 13.30 -6.68
C GLU A 80 -10.78 13.25 -5.68
N ARG A 81 -10.34 14.43 -5.21
CA ARG A 81 -9.21 14.60 -4.29
C ARG A 81 -9.66 14.72 -2.84
#